data_AF-A0ABD3PZ70-F1
#
_entry.id   AF-A0ABD3PZ70-F1
#
_cell.length_a   1.000
_cell.length_b   1.000
_cell.length_c   1.000
_cell.angle_alpha   90.00
_cell.angle_beta   90.00
_cell.angle_gamma   90.00
#
_symmetry.space_group_name_H-M   'P 1'
#
loop_
_entity.id
_entity.type
_entity.pdbx_description
1 polymer ?
#
loop_
_entity_poly.entity_id
_entity_poly.type
_entity_poly.pdbx_seq_one_letter_code
_entity_poly.pdbx_strand_id
1 'polypeptide(L)'
;MAKELMNPLGISHNNNLLIACDVQNSRQLIGWAQIRPMGFVGSSPPSPSKFEDGDTTSNAQTMQSRFTIEQEVDDIMWEEFEDDPTPIPNGLASLPWTKEYRAASRAADKRVARRKEVLQMELNDAPQLWELSSVYVIPEYRGQGVGSELVRQVLTRQRAQTKQGKDVYALTLAKNVNWYTQFGFKIEDQVPDSMNFEMTAGKAITKLIREELILI
;
A
#
# COMPACT_ATOMS: atom_id res chain seq x y z
N MET A 1 -1.19 6.46 15.18
CA MET A 1 -1.20 6.29 13.72
C MET A 1 -0.03 7.01 13.01
N ALA A 2 0.39 8.22 13.40
CA ALA A 2 1.54 8.89 12.76
C ALA A 2 2.94 8.29 13.09
N LYS A 3 3.04 7.42 14.11
CA LYS A 3 4.33 6.85 14.56
C LYS A 3 4.84 5.71 13.67
N GLU A 4 3.95 5.00 12.95
CA GLU A 4 4.34 3.98 11.96
C GLU A 4 4.70 4.60 10.60
N LEU A 5 4.09 5.74 10.25
CA LEU A 5 4.40 6.51 9.05
C LEU A 5 5.77 7.23 9.10
N MET A 6 6.40 7.30 10.27
CA MET A 6 7.70 7.98 10.48
C MET A 6 8.85 7.05 10.85
N ASN A 7 8.72 5.74 10.60
CA ASN A 7 9.89 4.87 10.64
C ASN A 7 10.58 4.90 9.27
N PRO A 8 11.70 5.62 9.08
CA PRO A 8 12.37 5.76 7.78
C PRO A 8 12.92 4.43 7.24
N LEU A 9 12.84 3.36 8.04
CA LEU A 9 13.22 2.02 7.61
C LEU A 9 12.02 1.09 7.40
N GLY A 10 10.87 1.29 8.05
CA GLY A 10 9.66 0.46 7.82
C GLY A 10 9.92 -1.05 7.67
N ILE A 11 10.98 -1.58 8.30
CA ILE A 11 11.43 -2.96 8.13
C ILE A 11 10.49 -3.80 9.00
N SER A 12 9.37 -4.22 8.44
CA SER A 12 8.53 -5.25 9.03
C SER A 12 8.95 -6.60 8.49
N HIS A 13 8.94 -7.62 9.35
CA HIS A 13 9.14 -9.02 8.97
C HIS A 13 8.02 -9.54 8.06
N ASN A 14 6.89 -8.83 8.02
CA ASN A 14 5.79 -9.09 7.07
C ASN A 14 6.01 -8.37 5.72
N ASN A 15 6.97 -7.46 5.63
CA ASN A 15 7.32 -6.81 4.37
C ASN A 15 8.26 -7.72 3.59
N ASN A 16 8.16 -7.66 2.25
CA ASN A 16 8.94 -8.45 1.32
C ASN A 16 10.43 -8.02 1.29
N LEU A 17 11.10 -8.18 2.43
CA LEU A 17 12.53 -7.95 2.64
C LEU A 17 13.30 -9.20 2.23
N LEU A 18 14.26 -9.02 1.34
CA LEU A 18 15.28 -10.00 1.01
C LEU A 18 16.63 -9.57 1.57
N ILE A 19 17.35 -10.54 2.09
CA ILE A 19 18.67 -10.36 2.70
C ILE A 19 19.67 -11.20 1.91
N ALA A 20 20.80 -10.60 1.53
CA ALA A 20 21.94 -11.30 0.99
C ALA A 20 22.96 -11.55 2.10
N CYS A 21 23.46 -12.79 2.18
CA CYS A 21 24.49 -13.20 3.13
C CYS A 21 25.68 -13.82 2.40
N ASP A 22 26.89 -13.56 2.88
CA ASP A 22 28.09 -14.26 2.45
C ASP A 22 28.17 -15.63 3.12
N VAL A 23 28.00 -16.69 2.34
CA VAL A 23 28.03 -18.08 2.83
C VAL A 23 29.44 -18.51 3.26
N GLN A 24 30.49 -17.93 2.67
CA GLN A 24 31.88 -18.29 2.96
C GLN A 24 32.36 -17.65 4.26
N ASN A 25 31.97 -16.39 4.52
CA ASN A 25 32.35 -15.64 5.72
C ASN A 25 31.21 -15.64 6.76
N SER A 26 30.87 -16.82 7.28
CA SER A 26 30.00 -16.94 8.47
C SER A 26 28.57 -16.38 8.32
N ARG A 27 27.99 -16.39 7.11
CA ARG A 27 26.65 -15.82 6.81
C ARG A 27 26.55 -14.34 7.15
N GLN A 28 27.65 -13.59 7.03
CA GLN A 28 27.65 -12.15 7.22
C GLN A 28 26.64 -11.48 6.27
N LEU A 29 25.84 -10.57 6.79
CA LEU A 29 24.94 -9.73 6.00
C LEU A 29 25.77 -8.87 5.03
N ILE A 30 25.49 -8.95 3.72
CA ILE A 30 26.19 -8.17 2.68
C ILE A 30 25.30 -7.18 1.93
N GLY A 31 23.98 -7.33 2.05
CA GLY A 31 23.02 -6.41 1.43
C GLY A 31 21.58 -6.80 1.69
N TRP A 32 20.66 -5.93 1.30
CA TRP A 32 19.22 -6.17 1.38
C TRP A 32 18.48 -5.41 0.28
N ALA A 33 17.27 -5.89 -0.01
CA ALA A 33 16.31 -5.16 -0.82
C ALA A 33 14.90 -5.35 -0.25
N GLN A 34 14.07 -4.33 -0.37
CA GLN A 34 12.72 -4.33 0.16
C GLN A 34 11.74 -3.77 -0.87
N ILE A 35 10.62 -4.48 -1.04
CA ILE A 35 9.44 -3.96 -1.72
C ILE A 35 8.31 -3.79 -0.70
N ARG A 36 7.57 -2.69 -0.79
CA ARG A 36 6.43 -2.39 0.08
C ARG A 36 5.19 -2.05 -0.73
N PRO A 37 3.99 -2.32 -0.20
CA PRO A 37 2.76 -1.80 -0.80
C PRO A 37 2.64 -0.30 -0.54
N MET A 38 2.19 0.44 -1.54
CA MET A 38 1.94 1.89 -1.44
C MET A 38 0.47 2.27 -1.24
N GLY A 39 -0.44 1.35 -1.56
CA GLY A 39 -1.88 1.61 -1.56
C GLY A 39 -2.57 0.84 -2.68
N PHE A 40 -3.85 1.11 -2.89
CA PHE A 40 -4.66 0.45 -3.90
C PHE A 40 -4.88 1.38 -5.11
N VAL A 41 -4.84 0.83 -6.31
CA VAL A 41 -5.28 1.52 -7.52
C VAL A 41 -6.81 1.49 -7.51
N GLY A 42 -7.41 2.67 -7.53
CA GLY A 42 -8.84 2.80 -7.73
C GLY A 42 -9.14 3.02 -9.20
N SER A 43 -10.23 2.43 -9.67
CA SER A 43 -11.10 3.11 -10.61
C SER A 43 -12.13 3.82 -9.76
N SER A 44 -12.06 5.15 -9.60
CA SER A 44 -13.14 5.86 -8.92
C SER A 44 -14.47 5.50 -9.58
N PRO A 45 -15.52 5.08 -8.83
CA PRO A 45 -16.86 5.29 -9.32
C PRO A 45 -17.04 6.80 -9.55
N PRO A 46 -17.77 7.22 -10.61
CA PRO A 46 -17.99 8.63 -10.86
C PRO A 46 -18.58 9.27 -9.61
N SER A 47 -17.83 10.22 -9.04
CA SER A 47 -18.21 10.95 -7.84
C SER A 47 -19.67 11.43 -7.94
N PRO A 48 -20.57 11.07 -7.01
CA PRO A 48 -21.96 11.52 -7.04
C PRO A 48 -22.11 13.04 -6.78
N SER A 49 -21.01 13.75 -6.53
CA SER A 49 -20.99 15.21 -6.38
C SER A 49 -20.81 16.00 -7.69
N LYS A 50 -20.74 15.35 -8.86
CA LYS A 50 -20.78 16.06 -10.15
C LYS A 50 -22.21 16.18 -10.68
N PHE A 51 -23.02 17.00 -9.99
CA PHE A 51 -24.07 17.73 -10.70
C PHE A 51 -23.40 18.93 -11.38
N GLU A 52 -23.46 18.92 -12.71
CA GLU A 52 -23.41 20.08 -13.62
C GLU A 52 -22.28 21.10 -13.40
N ASP A 53 -21.13 20.87 -14.02
CA ASP A 53 -20.67 21.85 -15.02
C ASP A 53 -19.64 21.21 -15.95
N GLY A 54 -19.73 21.61 -17.21
CA GLY A 54 -19.24 20.87 -18.37
C GLY A 54 -17.73 20.61 -18.42
N ASP A 55 -17.44 19.53 -19.15
CA ASP A 55 -16.25 19.35 -19.97
C ASP A 55 -14.92 19.17 -19.23
N THR A 56 -14.54 17.91 -19.01
CA THR A 56 -13.15 17.45 -19.21
C THR A 56 -13.07 15.93 -19.10
N THR A 57 -12.83 15.28 -20.24
CA THR A 57 -12.31 13.92 -20.35
C THR A 57 -10.85 13.90 -19.89
N SER A 58 -10.61 13.52 -18.64
CA SER A 58 -9.30 13.05 -18.19
C SER A 58 -9.46 11.62 -17.65
N ASN A 59 -8.88 10.66 -18.37
CA ASN A 59 -8.66 9.28 -17.91
C ASN A 59 -7.53 9.26 -16.86
N ALA A 60 -7.66 10.06 -15.81
CA ALA A 60 -6.74 10.01 -14.68
C ALA A 60 -7.16 8.82 -13.81
N GLN A 61 -6.35 7.75 -13.82
CA GLN A 61 -6.49 6.66 -12.86
C GLN A 61 -6.37 7.26 -11.44
N THR A 62 -7.51 7.45 -10.79
CA THR A 62 -7.59 8.12 -9.49
C THR A 62 -7.55 7.02 -8.42
N MET A 63 -6.44 6.98 -7.69
CA MET A 63 -6.17 5.91 -6.73
C MET A 63 -7.16 5.97 -5.57
N GLN A 64 -7.84 4.85 -5.30
CA GLN A 64 -8.66 4.72 -4.11
C GLN A 64 -7.73 4.48 -2.93
N SER A 65 -7.70 5.45 -2.03
CA SER A 65 -7.09 5.23 -0.73
C SER A 65 -7.81 4.08 -0.02
N ARG A 66 -7.12 3.38 0.88
CA ARG A 66 -7.76 2.42 1.80
C ARG A 66 -9.00 3.01 2.48
N PHE A 67 -9.01 4.32 2.73
CA PHE A 67 -10.13 5.04 3.28
C PHE A 67 -11.38 5.00 2.36
N THR A 68 -11.19 5.02 1.04
CA THR A 68 -12.30 4.91 0.08
C THR A 68 -12.91 3.50 0.07
N ILE A 69 -12.07 2.46 0.12
CA ILE A 69 -12.54 1.06 0.25
C ILE A 69 -13.28 0.87 1.58
N GLU A 70 -12.74 1.42 2.68
CA GLU A 70 -13.41 1.39 3.98
C GLU A 70 -14.77 2.11 3.96
N GLN A 71 -14.89 3.21 3.23
CA GLN A 71 -16.14 3.95 3.07
C GLN A 71 -17.18 3.17 2.25
N GLU A 72 -16.78 2.55 1.13
CA GLU A 72 -17.68 1.69 0.34
C GLU A 72 -18.20 0.49 1.16
N VAL A 73 -17.31 -0.12 1.96
CA VAL A 73 -17.71 -1.17 2.89
C VAL A 73 -18.64 -0.64 3.96
N ASP A 74 -18.39 0.56 4.49
CA ASP A 74 -19.27 1.17 5.49
C ASP A 74 -20.66 1.46 4.92
N ASP A 75 -20.77 1.92 3.67
CA ASP A 75 -22.06 2.14 3.00
C ASP A 75 -22.85 0.83 2.85
N ILE A 76 -22.19 -0.27 2.46
CA ILE A 76 -22.81 -1.61 2.42
C ILE A 76 -23.26 -2.05 3.83
N MET A 77 -22.43 -1.81 4.84
CA MET A 77 -22.76 -2.17 6.23
C MET A 77 -23.93 -1.33 6.79
N TRP A 78 -24.11 -0.10 6.31
CA TRP A 78 -25.26 0.72 6.66
C TRP A 78 -26.55 0.18 6.06
N GLU A 79 -26.54 -0.23 4.78
CA GLU A 79 -27.69 -0.88 4.14
C GLU A 79 -28.08 -2.18 4.88
N GLU A 80 -27.09 -3.03 5.22
CA GLU A 80 -27.34 -4.25 6.01
C GLU A 80 -27.92 -3.95 7.40
N PHE A 81 -27.53 -2.82 8.00
CA PHE A 81 -28.09 -2.39 9.29
C PHE A 81 -29.54 -1.95 9.18
N GLU A 82 -29.93 -1.28 8.09
CA GLU A 82 -31.33 -0.89 7.83
C GLU A 82 -32.23 -2.11 7.59
N ASP A 83 -31.68 -3.17 7.00
CA ASP A 83 -32.37 -4.43 6.74
C ASP A 83 -32.42 -5.39 7.96
N ASP A 84 -31.62 -5.15 9.01
CA ASP A 84 -31.58 -6.00 10.22
C ASP A 84 -32.90 -5.86 11.01
N PRO A 85 -33.71 -6.94 11.12
CA PRO A 85 -34.98 -6.88 11.85
C PRO A 85 -34.79 -6.81 13.37
N THR A 86 -33.56 -6.85 13.89
CA THR A 86 -33.26 -6.81 15.32
C THR A 86 -33.52 -5.40 15.88
N PRO A 87 -34.55 -5.20 16.73
CA PRO A 87 -34.86 -3.88 17.24
C PRO A 87 -33.78 -3.37 18.19
N ILE A 88 -33.50 -2.06 18.11
CA ILE A 88 -32.61 -1.39 19.06
C ILE A 88 -33.33 -1.29 20.41
N PRO A 89 -32.80 -1.91 21.48
CA PRO A 89 -33.45 -1.88 22.77
C PRO A 89 -33.42 -0.46 23.38
N ASN A 90 -34.50 -0.07 24.04
CA ASN A 90 -34.65 1.23 24.70
C ASN A 90 -35.09 1.10 26.17
N GLY A 91 -34.97 2.17 26.95
CA GLY A 91 -35.39 2.21 28.35
C GLY A 91 -34.71 1.15 29.22
N LEU A 92 -35.50 0.32 29.93
CA LEU A 92 -34.96 -0.77 30.75
C LEU A 92 -34.49 -1.98 29.92
N ALA A 93 -34.94 -2.12 28.67
CA ALA A 93 -34.54 -3.20 27.78
C ALA A 93 -33.12 -3.02 27.21
N SER A 94 -32.52 -1.85 27.37
CA SER A 94 -31.12 -1.59 26.99
C SER A 94 -30.11 -2.02 28.06
N LEU A 95 -30.57 -2.58 29.17
CA LEU A 95 -29.69 -2.99 30.27
C LEU A 95 -28.96 -4.31 29.93
N PRO A 96 -27.66 -4.46 30.27
CA PRO A 96 -26.81 -5.55 29.79
C PRO A 96 -27.28 -6.99 30.08
N TRP A 97 -28.09 -7.14 31.12
CA TRP A 97 -28.60 -8.44 31.57
C TRP A 97 -29.91 -8.85 30.89
N THR A 98 -30.56 -7.95 30.16
CA THR A 98 -31.84 -8.21 29.49
C THR A 98 -31.64 -9.05 28.23
N LYS A 99 -32.71 -9.73 27.81
CA LYS A 99 -32.65 -10.62 26.63
C LYS A 99 -32.51 -9.81 25.35
N GLU A 100 -33.17 -8.66 25.30
CA GLU A 100 -33.22 -7.69 24.22
C GLU A 100 -31.82 -7.11 23.97
N TYR A 101 -31.17 -6.59 25.03
CA TYR A 101 -29.78 -6.13 24.93
C TYR A 101 -28.84 -7.23 24.42
N ARG A 102 -28.91 -8.44 24.98
CA ARG A 102 -28.03 -9.55 24.56
C ARG A 102 -28.29 -9.99 23.13
N ALA A 103 -29.52 -9.85 22.61
CA ALA A 103 -29.82 -10.10 21.21
C ALA A 103 -29.20 -9.02 20.32
N ALA A 104 -29.43 -7.74 20.63
CA ALA A 104 -28.85 -6.61 19.90
C ALA A 104 -27.32 -6.60 19.93
N SER A 105 -26.70 -6.90 21.08
CA SER A 105 -25.23 -7.02 21.21
C SER A 105 -24.68 -8.13 20.30
N ARG A 106 -25.31 -9.30 20.27
CA ARG A 106 -24.88 -10.39 19.38
C ARG A 106 -25.05 -10.05 17.91
N ALA A 107 -26.11 -9.32 17.55
CA ALA A 107 -26.29 -8.82 16.18
C ALA A 107 -25.19 -7.80 15.82
N ALA A 108 -24.85 -6.90 16.73
CA ALA A 108 -23.76 -5.95 16.55
C ALA A 108 -22.39 -6.65 16.38
N ASP A 109 -22.09 -7.65 17.22
CA ASP A 109 -20.85 -8.42 17.13
C ASP A 109 -20.72 -9.15 15.78
N LYS A 110 -21.84 -9.71 15.28
CA LYS A 110 -21.89 -10.33 13.95
C LYS A 110 -21.63 -9.31 12.85
N ARG A 111 -22.22 -8.12 12.90
CA ARG A 111 -21.98 -7.04 11.94
C ARG A 111 -20.52 -6.60 11.92
N VAL A 112 -19.90 -6.46 13.10
CA VAL A 112 -18.47 -6.14 13.20
C VAL A 112 -17.59 -7.24 12.60
N ALA A 113 -17.91 -8.51 12.84
CA ALA A 113 -17.18 -9.63 12.25
C ALA A 113 -17.35 -9.64 10.72
N ARG A 114 -18.57 -9.43 10.23
CA ARG A 114 -18.88 -9.43 8.80
C ARG A 114 -18.21 -8.27 8.06
N ARG A 115 -18.27 -7.06 8.61
CA ARG A 115 -17.54 -5.89 8.09
C ARG A 115 -16.06 -6.20 7.90
N LYS A 116 -15.43 -6.86 8.88
CA LYS A 116 -14.01 -7.23 8.79
C LYS A 116 -13.76 -8.24 7.66
N GLU A 117 -14.65 -9.21 7.47
CA GLU A 117 -14.55 -10.18 6.37
C GLU A 117 -14.68 -9.49 5.02
N VAL A 118 -15.71 -8.67 4.82
CA VAL A 118 -15.96 -7.95 3.56
C VAL A 118 -14.80 -7.01 3.26
N LEU A 119 -14.39 -6.20 4.23
CA LEU A 119 -13.24 -5.31 4.07
C LEU A 119 -11.97 -6.07 3.69
N GLN A 120 -11.72 -7.22 4.32
CA GLN A 120 -10.53 -8.01 4.00
C GLN A 120 -10.62 -8.61 2.59
N MET A 121 -11.80 -9.02 2.13
CA MET A 121 -12.02 -9.50 0.77
C MET A 121 -11.78 -8.39 -0.25
N GLU A 122 -12.41 -7.23 -0.08
CA GLU A 122 -12.24 -6.07 -0.97
C GLU A 122 -10.77 -5.62 -1.03
N LEU A 123 -10.09 -5.54 0.12
CA LEU A 123 -8.66 -5.20 0.16
C LEU A 123 -7.76 -6.25 -0.50
N ASN A 124 -8.16 -7.52 -0.53
CA ASN A 124 -7.38 -8.56 -1.20
C ASN A 124 -7.58 -8.55 -2.73
N ASP A 125 -8.77 -8.13 -3.18
CA ASP A 125 -9.13 -8.09 -4.61
C ASP A 125 -8.76 -6.75 -5.26
N ALA A 126 -8.64 -5.68 -4.48
CA ALA A 126 -8.23 -4.38 -5.00
C ALA A 126 -6.79 -4.42 -5.56
N PRO A 127 -6.56 -3.91 -6.78
CA PRO A 127 -5.23 -3.90 -7.39
C PRO A 127 -4.30 -3.04 -6.54
N GLN A 128 -3.15 -3.60 -6.14
CA GLN A 128 -2.23 -2.94 -5.23
C GLN A 128 -1.01 -2.35 -5.96
N LEU A 129 -0.58 -1.17 -5.55
CA LEU A 129 0.65 -0.54 -6.01
C LEU A 129 1.81 -0.94 -5.13
N TRP A 130 2.96 -1.09 -5.76
CA TRP A 130 4.16 -1.55 -5.10
C TRP A 130 5.31 -0.59 -5.34
N GLU A 131 6.19 -0.51 -4.36
CA GLU A 131 7.40 0.29 -4.44
C GLU A 131 8.61 -0.51 -4.00
N LEU A 132 9.67 -0.47 -4.81
CA LEU A 132 11.00 -0.90 -4.42
C LEU A 132 11.63 0.19 -3.53
N SER A 133 11.34 0.11 -2.23
CA SER A 133 11.65 1.18 -1.27
C SER A 133 13.14 1.29 -0.94
N SER A 134 13.85 0.17 -0.93
CA SER A 134 15.28 0.18 -0.63
C SER A 134 16.02 -0.95 -1.31
N VAL A 135 17.23 -0.63 -1.77
CA VAL A 135 18.25 -1.60 -2.21
C VAL A 135 19.58 -1.11 -1.69
N TYR A 136 20.27 -1.94 -0.93
CA TYR A 136 21.57 -1.61 -0.39
C TYR A 136 22.52 -2.80 -0.45
N VAL A 137 23.77 -2.52 -0.80
CA VAL A 137 24.88 -3.45 -0.77
C VAL A 137 26.04 -2.77 -0.06
N ILE A 138 26.66 -3.49 0.87
CA ILE A 138 27.83 -3.01 1.59
C ILE A 138 28.96 -2.70 0.57
N PRO A 139 29.69 -1.58 0.72
CA PRO A 139 30.68 -1.13 -0.27
C PRO A 139 31.64 -2.18 -0.82
N GLU A 140 32.17 -3.07 0.03
CA GLU A 140 33.16 -4.09 -0.37
C GLU A 140 32.58 -5.14 -1.33
N TYR A 141 31.25 -5.31 -1.33
CA TYR A 141 30.52 -6.27 -2.16
C TYR A 141 29.85 -5.61 -3.39
N ARG A 142 30.06 -4.30 -3.59
CA ARG A 142 29.54 -3.60 -4.77
C ARG A 142 30.30 -4.01 -6.03
N GLY A 143 29.63 -3.94 -7.17
CA GLY A 143 30.18 -4.39 -8.46
C GLY A 143 30.21 -5.91 -8.65
N GLN A 144 29.89 -6.70 -7.62
CA GLN A 144 29.87 -8.17 -7.69
C GLN A 144 28.50 -8.74 -8.11
N GLY A 145 27.56 -7.88 -8.55
CA GLY A 145 26.22 -8.31 -8.99
C GLY A 145 25.19 -8.55 -7.88
N VAL A 146 25.59 -8.47 -6.60
CA VAL A 146 24.70 -8.70 -5.43
C VAL A 146 23.43 -7.86 -5.48
N GLY A 147 23.56 -6.56 -5.75
CA GLY A 147 22.41 -5.65 -5.82
C GLY A 147 21.46 -5.99 -6.95
N SER A 148 21.99 -6.38 -8.11
CA SER A 148 21.19 -6.79 -9.26
C SER A 148 20.40 -8.06 -8.97
N GLU A 149 21.03 -9.00 -8.26
CA GLU A 149 20.38 -10.25 -7.87
C GLU A 149 19.28 -10.02 -6.83
N LEU A 150 19.54 -9.17 -5.83
CA LEU A 150 18.53 -8.75 -4.85
C LEU A 150 17.28 -8.17 -5.54
N VAL A 151 17.44 -7.23 -6.48
CA VAL A 151 16.31 -6.63 -7.21
C VAL A 151 15.56 -7.69 -8.03
N ARG A 152 16.26 -8.55 -8.76
CA ARG A 152 15.62 -9.63 -9.54
C ARG A 152 14.80 -10.55 -8.66
N GLN A 153 15.34 -10.97 -7.52
CA GLN A 153 14.62 -11.86 -6.62
C GLN A 153 13.41 -11.18 -5.98
N VAL A 154 13.53 -9.92 -5.57
CA VAL A 154 12.40 -9.15 -5.04
C VAL A 154 11.29 -9.05 -6.07
N LEU A 155 11.60 -8.63 -7.30
CA LEU A 155 10.60 -8.51 -8.38
C LEU A 155 10.00 -9.85 -8.77
N THR A 156 10.80 -10.92 -8.80
CA THR A 156 10.33 -12.27 -9.12
C THR A 156 9.37 -12.79 -8.04
N ARG A 157 9.73 -12.62 -6.76
CA ARG A 157 8.87 -13.00 -5.63
C ARG A 157 7.58 -12.21 -5.66
N GLN A 158 7.64 -10.92 -5.96
CA GLN A 158 6.47 -10.07 -6.06
C GLN A 158 5.50 -10.56 -7.14
N ARG A 159 6.02 -10.84 -8.35
CA ARG A 159 5.22 -11.37 -9.46
C ARG A 159 4.59 -12.72 -9.16
N ALA A 160 5.24 -13.55 -8.34
CA ALA A 160 4.72 -14.86 -7.95
C ALA A 160 3.63 -14.77 -6.87
N GLN A 161 3.73 -13.80 -5.95
CA GLN A 161 2.79 -13.63 -4.84
C GLN A 161 1.53 -12.87 -5.23
N THR A 162 1.65 -11.91 -6.15
CA THR A 162 0.59 -10.95 -6.42
C THR A 162 -0.14 -11.28 -7.71
N LYS A 163 -1.43 -11.61 -7.60
CA LYS A 163 -2.30 -11.86 -8.76
C LYS A 163 -2.72 -10.57 -9.48
N GLN A 164 -2.74 -9.43 -8.79
CA GLN A 164 -3.24 -8.15 -9.29
C GLN A 164 -2.36 -6.96 -8.86
N GLY A 165 -2.02 -6.06 -9.80
CA GLY A 165 -1.07 -4.97 -9.58
C GLY A 165 0.34 -5.33 -10.04
N LYS A 166 0.67 -5.00 -11.30
CA LYS A 166 1.94 -5.35 -11.94
C LYS A 166 3.02 -4.29 -11.77
N ASP A 167 2.59 -3.08 -11.44
CA ASP A 167 3.44 -1.91 -11.52
C ASP A 167 4.17 -1.73 -10.19
N VAL A 168 5.50 -1.72 -10.30
CA VAL A 168 6.42 -1.49 -9.19
C VAL A 168 7.14 -0.20 -9.51
N TYR A 169 7.03 0.77 -8.61
CA TYR A 169 7.67 2.07 -8.73
C TYR A 169 8.96 2.10 -7.91
N ALA A 170 9.88 2.98 -8.26
CA ALA A 170 11.02 3.29 -7.39
C ALA A 170 11.40 4.76 -7.47
N LEU A 171 11.79 5.33 -6.34
CA LEU A 171 12.42 6.64 -6.29
C LEU A 171 13.93 6.45 -6.32
N THR A 172 14.59 7.07 -7.30
CA THR A 172 16.03 6.94 -7.49
C THR A 172 16.68 8.26 -7.88
N LEU A 173 18.00 8.33 -7.77
CA LEU A 173 18.76 9.47 -8.30
C LEU A 173 18.91 9.34 -9.81
N ALA A 174 18.90 10.45 -10.53
CA ALA A 174 19.04 10.49 -12.00
C ALA A 174 20.22 9.65 -12.52
N LYS A 175 21.38 9.73 -11.84
CA LYS A 175 22.58 8.95 -12.19
C LYS A 175 22.42 7.43 -12.08
N ASN A 176 21.47 6.96 -11.28
CA ASN A 176 21.22 5.54 -11.04
C ASN A 176 20.15 4.97 -11.98
N VAL A 177 19.45 5.80 -12.77
CA VAL A 177 18.35 5.35 -13.65
C VAL A 177 18.82 4.24 -14.59
N ASN A 178 19.98 4.39 -15.23
CA ASN A 178 20.55 3.39 -16.13
C ASN A 178 20.80 2.02 -15.46
N TRP A 179 21.03 2.02 -14.14
CA TRP A 179 21.15 0.76 -13.41
C TRP A 179 19.79 0.09 -13.23
N TYR A 180 18.70 0.84 -13.06
CA TYR A 180 17.36 0.26 -12.90
C TYR A 180 16.71 -0.17 -14.22
N THR A 181 17.03 0.49 -15.34
CA THR A 181 16.45 0.14 -16.66
C THR A 181 16.75 -1.30 -17.08
N GLN A 182 17.86 -1.89 -16.62
CA GLN A 182 18.19 -3.30 -16.86
C GLN A 182 17.18 -4.29 -16.26
N PHE A 183 16.37 -3.85 -15.28
CA PHE A 183 15.29 -4.65 -14.66
C PHE A 183 13.91 -4.33 -15.25
N GLY A 184 13.83 -3.45 -16.24
CA GLY A 184 12.60 -3.07 -16.94
C GLY A 184 11.92 -1.80 -16.40
N PHE A 185 12.49 -1.11 -15.41
CA PHE A 185 12.01 0.19 -14.96
C PHE A 185 12.14 1.25 -16.06
N LYS A 186 11.25 2.24 -16.06
CA LYS A 186 11.19 3.33 -17.02
C LYS A 186 10.81 4.60 -16.30
N ILE A 187 11.42 5.72 -16.68
CA ILE A 187 11.06 7.02 -16.11
C ILE A 187 9.56 7.24 -16.26
N GLU A 188 8.90 7.55 -15.16
CA GLU A 188 7.48 7.85 -15.09
C GLU A 188 7.28 9.31 -14.69
N ASP A 189 6.50 10.03 -15.47
CA ASP A 189 6.19 11.44 -15.23
C ASP A 189 5.00 11.58 -14.29
N GLN A 190 4.11 10.59 -14.26
CA GLN A 190 2.93 10.57 -13.42
C GLN A 190 3.24 9.97 -12.04
N VAL A 191 3.47 10.85 -11.07
CA VAL A 191 3.74 10.46 -9.69
C VAL A 191 2.45 10.03 -9.00
N PRO A 192 2.37 8.79 -8.48
CA PRO A 192 1.26 8.39 -7.61
C PRO A 192 1.13 9.34 -6.41
N ASP A 193 -0.10 9.69 -6.03
CA ASP A 193 -0.33 10.61 -4.91
C ASP A 193 0.30 10.14 -3.60
N SER A 194 0.39 8.82 -3.38
CA SER A 194 1.07 8.22 -2.24
C SER A 194 2.57 8.56 -2.18
N MET A 195 3.20 8.77 -3.35
CA MET A 195 4.62 9.13 -3.47
C MET A 195 4.85 10.64 -3.49
N ASN A 196 3.82 11.47 -3.65
CA ASN A 196 3.99 12.92 -3.76
C ASN A 196 4.67 13.53 -2.53
N PHE A 197 4.34 13.06 -1.33
CA PHE A 197 5.00 13.51 -0.10
C PHE A 197 6.48 13.11 -0.07
N GLU A 198 6.78 11.85 -0.38
CA GLU A 198 8.16 11.34 -0.38
C GLU A 198 9.01 11.99 -1.45
N MET A 199 8.45 12.22 -2.64
CA MET A 199 9.12 13.00 -3.69
C MET A 199 9.36 14.45 -3.28
N THR A 200 8.41 15.09 -2.61
CA THR A 200 8.57 16.47 -2.16
C THR A 200 9.67 16.58 -1.09
N ALA A 201 9.64 15.68 -0.10
CA ALA A 201 10.67 15.60 0.94
C ALA A 201 12.05 15.23 0.34
N GLY A 202 12.07 14.26 -0.58
CA GLY A 202 13.26 13.81 -1.26
C GLY A 202 13.86 14.89 -2.17
N LYS A 203 13.05 15.68 -2.88
CA LYS A 203 13.50 16.85 -3.67
C LYS A 203 14.15 17.92 -2.79
N ALA A 204 13.65 18.14 -1.58
CA ALA A 204 14.25 19.09 -0.65
C ALA A 204 15.65 18.63 -0.21
N ILE A 205 15.82 17.33 0.10
CA ILE A 205 17.12 16.75 0.50
C ILE A 205 18.08 16.73 -0.69
N THR A 206 17.63 16.27 -1.85
CA THR A 206 18.51 16.11 -3.04
C THR A 206 18.99 17.44 -3.61
N LYS A 207 18.20 18.53 -3.48
CA LYS A 207 18.65 19.89 -3.79
C LYS A 207 19.89 20.31 -2.98
N LEU A 208 20.03 19.83 -1.75
CA LEU A 208 21.20 20.08 -0.91
C LEU A 208 22.46 19.35 -1.42
N ILE A 209 22.27 18.19 -2.06
CA ILE A 209 23.35 17.31 -2.57
C ILE A 209 23.59 17.55 -4.08
N ARG A 210 22.82 18.45 -4.72
CA ARG A 210 22.85 18.75 -6.16
C ARG A 210 22.61 17.53 -7.05
N GLU A 211 21.77 16.61 -6.58
CA GLU A 211 21.31 15.46 -7.35
C GLU A 211 19.83 15.64 -7.65
N GLU A 212 19.34 15.01 -8.72
CA GLU A 212 17.93 15.03 -9.08
C GLU A 212 17.28 13.69 -8.71
N LEU A 213 16.15 13.75 -8.00
CA LEU A 213 15.33 12.60 -7.66
C LEU A 213 14.29 12.36 -8.76
N ILE A 214 14.27 11.15 -9.30
CA ILE A 214 13.42 10.72 -10.42
C ILE A 214 12.59 9.51 -9.99
N LEU A 215 11.34 9.48 -10.45
CA LEU A 215 10.45 8.33 -10.36
C LEU A 215 10.66 7.43 -11.58
N ILE A 216 10.79 6.12 -11.34
CA ILE A 216 11.02 5.10 -12.38
C ILE A 216 10.16 3.86 -12.16
#